data_AF-A0A8T4LTX0-F1
#
_entry.id   AF-A0A8T4LTX0-F1
#
_cell.length_a   1.000
_cell.length_b   1.000
_cell.length_c   1.000
_cell.angle_alpha   90.00
_cell.angle_beta   90.00
_cell.angle_gamma   90.00
#
_symmetry.space_group_name_H-M   'P 1'
#
loop_
_entity.id
_entity.type
_entity.pdbx_description
1 polymer ?
#
loop_
_entity_poly.entity_id
_entity_poly.type
_entity_poly.pdbx_seq_one_letter_code
_entity_poly.pdbx_strand_id
1 'polypeptide(L)'
;MEENRFLPERERKFLGYTVNSTLGIAAGPLLNHKFVNHYARLGFDMPVQKTVRSVATRVHPFPNVLLINVDHQLSENEIGSKTVAKLDAKQENLSITNSFGMPSKSVEEWREDFKKVKPGEGQLKLISVVGTPPSAKGKAGCSSCISSSHSEFQHLAEDFGALAQLCFEGGAQAVEMNFSCPNVTGKEGQIYTNVDSAREICKAARAQVGNGKKLIVKLGFYKDYGNLAAVLEAVTDYVDGVTAINTIPLEIVDEKGVQAMP
;
A
#
# COMPACT_ATOMS: atom_id res chain seq x y z
N MET A 1 -14.34 -29.81 3.19
CA MET A 1 -13.05 -29.92 2.47
C MET A 1 -12.02 -29.45 3.47
N GLU A 2 -11.27 -30.39 4.05
CA GLU A 2 -10.26 -30.08 5.06
C GLU A 2 -9.26 -29.06 4.52
N GLU A 3 -9.04 -28.05 5.34
CA GLU A 3 -8.14 -26.94 5.11
C GLU A 3 -6.71 -27.46 5.18
N ASN A 4 -6.06 -27.61 4.03
CA ASN A 4 -4.60 -27.79 3.99
C ASN A 4 -3.93 -26.45 4.36
N ARG A 5 -4.07 -26.06 5.63
CA ARG A 5 -3.30 -24.98 6.24
C ARG A 5 -1.85 -25.45 6.35
N PHE A 6 -0.92 -24.72 5.75
CA PHE A 6 0.51 -25.07 5.76
C PHE A 6 1.29 -24.35 6.88
N LEU A 7 0.78 -23.21 7.34
CA LEU A 7 1.44 -22.38 8.35
C LEU A 7 0.97 -22.74 9.77
N PRO A 8 1.87 -22.69 10.78
CA PRO A 8 1.49 -22.96 12.15
C PRO A 8 0.52 -21.91 12.70
N GLU A 9 -0.22 -22.31 13.73
CA GLU A 9 -1.11 -21.43 14.48
C GLU A 9 -0.46 -21.05 15.80
N ARG A 10 -0.52 -19.76 16.10
CA ARG A 10 -0.14 -19.16 17.37
C ARG A 10 -1.02 -17.95 17.57
N GLU A 11 -2.17 -18.16 18.20
CA GLU A 11 -3.22 -17.16 18.33
C GLU A 11 -2.68 -15.85 18.92
N ARG A 12 -3.07 -14.71 18.33
CA ARG A 12 -2.69 -13.38 18.77
C ARG A 12 -3.85 -12.40 18.64
N LYS A 13 -3.72 -11.27 19.34
CA LYS A 13 -4.57 -10.10 19.11
C LYS A 13 -3.88 -9.14 18.16
N PHE A 14 -4.59 -8.72 17.12
CA PHE A 14 -4.15 -7.69 16.18
C PHE A 14 -5.29 -6.73 15.87
N LEU A 15 -5.09 -5.44 16.11
CA LEU A 15 -6.12 -4.38 15.94
C LEU A 15 -7.46 -4.69 16.66
N GLY A 16 -7.41 -5.44 17.76
CA GLY A 16 -8.58 -5.89 18.53
C GLY A 16 -9.20 -7.21 18.06
N TYR A 17 -8.78 -7.76 16.92
CA TYR A 17 -9.24 -9.06 16.42
C TYR A 17 -8.37 -10.21 16.95
N THR A 18 -8.98 -11.37 17.19
CA THR A 18 -8.23 -12.63 17.34
C THR A 18 -7.82 -13.13 15.96
N VAL A 19 -6.54 -13.43 15.78
CA VAL A 19 -6.00 -14.02 14.54
C VAL A 19 -5.24 -15.31 14.85
N ASN A 20 -5.28 -16.28 13.92
CA ASN A 20 -4.61 -17.58 14.14
C ASN A 20 -3.09 -17.43 14.20
N SER A 21 -2.52 -16.43 13.52
CA SER A 21 -1.09 -16.09 13.57
C SER A 21 -0.88 -14.63 13.16
N THR A 22 0.36 -14.12 13.34
CA THR A 22 0.77 -12.81 12.84
C THR A 22 1.41 -12.86 11.46
N LEU A 23 1.21 -13.95 10.71
CA LEU A 23 1.76 -14.11 9.36
C LEU A 23 0.76 -13.56 8.33
N GLY A 24 1.23 -12.64 7.50
CA GLY A 24 0.43 -12.00 6.46
C GLY A 24 1.17 -11.91 5.13
N ILE A 25 0.48 -11.40 4.12
CA ILE A 25 1.06 -11.04 2.83
C ILE A 25 0.83 -9.56 2.61
N ALA A 26 1.92 -8.83 2.38
CA ALA A 26 1.87 -7.39 2.15
C ALA A 26 1.06 -7.03 0.89
N ALA A 27 0.53 -5.80 0.86
CA ALA A 27 -0.13 -5.27 -0.33
C ALA A 27 0.84 -5.19 -1.52
N GLY A 28 0.38 -5.61 -2.70
CA GLY A 28 1.17 -5.64 -3.94
C GLY A 28 0.90 -6.90 -4.75
N PRO A 29 1.42 -8.07 -4.33
CA PRO A 29 1.27 -9.35 -5.05
C PRO A 29 -0.17 -9.87 -5.11
N LEU A 30 -1.04 -9.46 -4.18
CA LEU A 30 -2.42 -9.92 -4.09
C LEU A 30 -3.35 -9.09 -5.00
N LEU A 31 -3.31 -9.39 -6.30
CA LEU A 31 -3.97 -8.59 -7.34
C LEU A 31 -5.50 -8.57 -7.27
N ASN A 32 -6.12 -9.64 -6.77
CA ASN A 32 -7.57 -9.81 -6.69
C ASN A 32 -7.94 -10.91 -5.68
N HIS A 33 -9.23 -11.15 -5.49
CA HIS A 33 -9.74 -12.15 -4.54
C HIS A 33 -9.17 -13.56 -4.71
N LYS A 34 -8.80 -13.97 -5.94
CA LYS A 34 -8.23 -15.31 -6.18
C LYS A 34 -6.88 -15.45 -5.47
N PHE A 35 -6.04 -14.42 -5.53
CA PHE A 35 -4.76 -14.39 -4.82
C PHE A 35 -4.98 -14.32 -3.31
N VAL A 36 -5.80 -13.38 -2.84
CA VAL A 36 -6.08 -13.23 -1.40
C VAL A 36 -6.59 -14.54 -0.80
N ASN A 37 -7.62 -15.15 -1.41
CA ASN A 37 -8.19 -16.41 -0.94
C ASN A 37 -7.21 -17.58 -1.08
N HIS A 38 -6.30 -17.56 -2.04
CA HIS A 38 -5.26 -18.59 -2.18
C HIS A 38 -4.28 -18.53 -1.01
N TYR A 39 -3.72 -17.36 -0.70
CA TYR A 39 -2.80 -17.21 0.43
C TYR A 39 -3.49 -17.43 1.78
N ALA A 40 -4.75 -17.03 1.91
CA ALA A 40 -5.59 -17.36 3.06
C ALA A 40 -5.66 -18.89 3.27
N ARG A 41 -5.92 -19.67 2.22
CA ARG A 41 -5.93 -21.15 2.29
C ARG A 41 -4.57 -21.76 2.61
N LEU A 42 -3.46 -21.10 2.22
CA LEU A 42 -2.12 -21.54 2.62
C LEU A 42 -1.85 -21.31 4.13
N GLY A 43 -2.69 -20.54 4.82
CA GLY A 43 -2.60 -20.27 6.25
C GLY A 43 -2.12 -18.86 6.60
N PHE A 44 -1.98 -17.95 5.63
CA PHE A 44 -1.70 -16.54 5.95
C PHE A 44 -2.97 -15.88 6.48
N ASP A 45 -2.91 -15.35 7.70
CA ASP A 45 -4.09 -14.83 8.40
C ASP A 45 -4.32 -13.33 8.17
N MET A 46 -3.35 -12.64 7.56
CA MET A 46 -3.46 -11.22 7.21
C MET A 46 -3.04 -10.93 5.75
N PRO A 47 -3.71 -11.51 4.74
CA PRO A 47 -3.44 -11.18 3.35
C PRO A 47 -4.05 -9.82 3.00
N VAL A 48 -3.21 -8.85 2.63
CA VAL A 48 -3.64 -7.49 2.26
C VAL A 48 -3.85 -7.40 0.75
N GLN A 49 -5.10 -7.21 0.31
CA GLN A 49 -5.37 -6.95 -1.10
C GLN A 49 -4.64 -5.68 -1.56
N LYS A 50 -4.11 -5.71 -2.78
CA LYS A 50 -3.28 -4.65 -3.37
C LYS A 50 -3.89 -3.25 -3.23
N THR A 51 -3.03 -2.22 -3.24
CA THR A 51 -3.41 -0.80 -3.12
C THR A 51 -4.32 -0.29 -4.24
N VAL A 52 -5.62 -0.05 -3.97
CA VAL A 52 -6.58 0.48 -4.96
C VAL A 52 -6.68 2.01 -4.95
N ARG A 53 -7.24 2.58 -6.03
CA ARG A 53 -7.49 4.01 -6.21
C ARG A 53 -8.97 4.27 -6.49
N SER A 54 -9.40 5.52 -6.37
CA SER A 54 -10.73 6.00 -6.77
C SER A 54 -10.88 6.17 -8.28
N VAL A 55 -9.75 6.10 -8.99
CA VAL A 55 -9.64 6.30 -10.43
C VAL A 55 -8.88 5.11 -11.02
N ALA A 56 -9.46 4.50 -12.06
CA ALA A 56 -8.78 3.44 -12.80
C ALA A 56 -7.41 3.97 -13.26
N THR A 57 -6.32 3.21 -13.10
CA THR A 57 -4.97 3.66 -13.40
C THR A 57 -4.22 2.52 -14.06
N ARG A 58 -3.59 2.79 -15.21
CA ARG A 58 -2.81 1.78 -15.92
C ARG A 58 -1.48 1.55 -15.23
N VAL A 59 -0.93 0.35 -15.41
CA VAL A 59 0.42 0.03 -14.97
C VAL A 59 1.42 0.82 -15.82
N HIS A 60 2.56 1.20 -15.23
CA HIS A 60 3.66 1.78 -16.00
C HIS A 60 4.12 0.83 -17.13
N PRO A 61 4.71 1.35 -18.22
CA PRO A 61 5.23 0.53 -19.32
C PRO A 61 6.21 -0.54 -18.86
N PHE A 62 6.29 -1.63 -19.61
CA PHE A 62 7.29 -2.67 -19.40
C PHE A 62 8.68 -2.20 -19.84
N PRO A 63 9.78 -2.59 -19.15
CA PRO A 63 9.80 -3.36 -17.91
C PRO A 63 9.54 -2.48 -16.68
N ASN A 64 8.73 -3.01 -15.76
CA ASN A 64 8.35 -2.35 -14.50
C ASN A 64 8.58 -3.25 -13.28
N VAL A 65 9.27 -4.37 -13.48
CA VAL A 65 9.81 -5.28 -12.47
C VAL A 65 11.09 -5.88 -13.04
N LEU A 66 12.16 -5.85 -12.27
CA LEU A 66 13.43 -6.48 -12.63
C LEU A 66 14.00 -7.17 -11.38
N LEU A 67 14.84 -8.17 -11.59
CA LEU A 67 15.70 -8.67 -10.51
C LEU A 67 16.89 -7.72 -10.37
N ILE A 68 17.46 -7.62 -9.18
CA ILE A 68 18.64 -6.79 -8.94
C ILE A 68 19.73 -7.60 -8.25
N ASN A 69 20.98 -7.25 -8.56
CA ASN A 69 22.15 -7.92 -7.99
C ASN A 69 22.52 -7.31 -6.64
N VAL A 70 21.75 -7.65 -5.61
CA VAL A 70 22.03 -7.27 -4.22
C VAL A 70 22.18 -8.56 -3.43
N ASP A 71 23.42 -8.94 -3.17
CA ASP A 71 23.83 -10.18 -2.48
C ASP A 71 24.07 -9.97 -0.98
N HIS A 72 23.74 -8.79 -0.46
CA HIS A 72 23.92 -8.39 0.93
C HIS A 72 22.71 -7.58 1.42
N GLN A 73 22.56 -7.46 2.73
CA GLN A 73 21.57 -6.56 3.32
C GLN A 73 22.00 -5.11 3.07
N LEU A 74 21.15 -4.31 2.42
CA LEU A 74 21.40 -2.88 2.20
C LEU A 74 21.57 -2.15 3.53
N SER A 75 22.59 -1.30 3.61
CA SER A 75 22.77 -0.32 4.67
C SER A 75 22.05 1.00 4.35
N GLU A 76 21.84 1.84 5.36
CA GLU A 76 21.17 3.13 5.18
C GLU A 76 21.91 4.08 4.23
N ASN A 77 23.23 3.96 4.12
CA ASN A 77 24.06 4.77 3.24
C ASN A 77 23.90 4.39 1.76
N GLU A 78 23.35 3.22 1.48
CA GLU A 78 23.13 2.71 0.12
C GLU A 78 21.73 3.07 -0.40
N ILE A 79 20.91 3.73 0.42
CA ILE A 79 19.56 4.12 0.01
C ILE A 79 19.65 5.26 -0.99
N GLY A 80 18.98 5.09 -2.13
CA GLY A 80 19.11 5.96 -3.30
C GLY A 80 20.36 5.69 -4.14
N SER A 81 21.17 4.69 -3.80
CA SER A 81 22.34 4.31 -4.60
C SER A 81 21.94 3.64 -5.92
N LYS A 82 22.90 3.57 -6.84
CA LYS A 82 22.74 2.97 -8.17
C LYS A 82 22.91 1.45 -8.08
N THR A 83 21.95 0.70 -8.61
CA THR A 83 22.00 -0.76 -8.71
C THR A 83 21.67 -1.22 -10.13
N VAL A 84 22.37 -2.25 -10.59
CA VAL A 84 22.19 -2.82 -11.94
C VAL A 84 21.09 -3.89 -11.93
N ALA A 85 20.14 -3.76 -12.85
CA ALA A 85 19.12 -4.75 -13.10
C ALA A 85 19.70 -6.01 -13.77
N LYS A 86 19.17 -7.18 -13.39
CA LYS A 86 19.45 -8.48 -14.00
C LYS A 86 18.16 -9.14 -14.47
N LEU A 87 18.25 -9.93 -15.54
CA LEU A 87 17.14 -10.74 -16.05
C LEU A 87 17.21 -12.22 -15.61
N ASP A 88 18.31 -12.65 -14.97
CA ASP A 88 18.49 -14.05 -14.59
C ASP A 88 17.93 -14.36 -13.19
N ALA A 89 16.96 -15.27 -13.16
CA ALA A 89 16.25 -15.75 -11.96
C ALA A 89 16.97 -16.89 -11.22
N LYS A 90 18.13 -17.37 -11.71
CA LYS A 90 18.92 -18.42 -11.05
C LYS A 90 19.76 -17.89 -9.89
N GLN A 91 19.14 -17.20 -8.94
CA GLN A 91 19.81 -16.64 -7.77
C GLN A 91 19.22 -17.25 -6.51
N GLU A 92 20.07 -17.68 -5.57
CA GLU A 92 19.61 -18.19 -4.27
C GLU A 92 18.98 -17.07 -3.42
N ASN A 93 19.51 -15.85 -3.53
CA ASN A 93 18.98 -14.65 -2.88
C ASN A 93 18.26 -13.78 -3.91
N LEU A 94 16.92 -13.78 -3.87
CA LEU A 94 16.09 -13.03 -4.81
C LEU A 94 15.79 -11.62 -4.27
N SER A 95 16.35 -10.61 -4.93
CA SER A 95 15.98 -9.21 -4.74
C SER A 95 15.26 -8.71 -5.98
N ILE A 96 14.07 -8.13 -5.80
CA ILE A 96 13.26 -7.56 -6.88
C ILE A 96 13.18 -6.05 -6.73
N THR A 97 13.07 -5.36 -7.86
CA THR A 97 12.64 -3.96 -7.94
C THR A 97 11.33 -3.86 -8.70
N ASN A 98 10.58 -2.79 -8.48
CA ASN A 98 9.36 -2.52 -9.25
C ASN A 98 9.09 -1.03 -9.39
N SER A 99 8.42 -0.66 -10.49
CA SER A 99 7.87 0.68 -10.70
C SER A 99 6.47 0.58 -11.32
N PHE A 100 5.55 -0.14 -10.67
CA PHE A 100 4.22 -0.38 -11.25
C PHE A 100 3.31 0.86 -11.38
N GLY A 101 3.49 1.88 -10.53
CA GLY A 101 2.63 3.06 -10.48
C GLY A 101 1.31 2.89 -9.71
N MET A 102 1.17 1.78 -8.94
CA MET A 102 -0.07 1.38 -8.26
C MET A 102 -1.28 1.35 -9.22
N PRO A 103 -1.26 0.46 -10.23
CA PRO A 103 -2.33 0.37 -11.21
C PRO A 103 -3.64 -0.06 -10.54
N SER A 104 -4.76 0.56 -10.87
CA SER A 104 -6.05 0.24 -10.26
C SER A 104 -7.10 -0.02 -11.32
N LYS A 105 -7.99 -0.97 -11.04
CA LYS A 105 -9.26 -1.10 -11.76
C LYS A 105 -10.21 0.04 -11.38
N SER A 106 -11.35 0.15 -12.05
CA SER A 106 -12.39 1.10 -11.62
C SER A 106 -12.90 0.73 -10.23
N VAL A 107 -13.54 1.69 -9.55
CA VAL A 107 -14.13 1.48 -8.21
C VAL A 107 -15.13 0.34 -8.23
N GLU A 108 -15.96 0.28 -9.25
CA GLU A 108 -16.96 -0.77 -9.44
C GLU A 108 -16.28 -2.14 -9.56
N GLU A 109 -15.28 -2.24 -10.44
CA GLU A 109 -14.56 -3.50 -10.68
C GLU A 109 -13.85 -4.02 -9.41
N TRP A 110 -13.07 -3.17 -8.72
CA TRP A 110 -12.32 -3.65 -7.55
C TRP A 110 -13.21 -3.89 -6.33
N ARG A 111 -14.33 -3.17 -6.18
CA ARG A 111 -15.31 -3.44 -5.10
C ARG A 111 -16.01 -4.77 -5.31
N GLU A 112 -16.46 -5.07 -6.53
CA GLU A 112 -17.06 -6.35 -6.86
C GLU A 112 -16.08 -7.52 -6.71
N ASP A 113 -14.80 -7.28 -6.99
CA ASP A 113 -13.74 -8.24 -6.69
C ASP A 113 -13.55 -8.43 -5.18
N PHE A 114 -13.44 -7.34 -4.41
CA PHE A 114 -13.20 -7.40 -2.97
C PHE A 114 -14.34 -8.08 -2.20
N LYS A 115 -15.60 -7.98 -2.65
CA LYS A 115 -16.72 -8.76 -2.10
C LYS A 115 -16.50 -10.27 -2.14
N LYS A 116 -15.69 -10.76 -3.10
CA LYS A 116 -15.37 -12.19 -3.27
C LYS A 116 -14.21 -12.66 -2.40
N VAL A 117 -13.54 -11.76 -1.69
CA VAL A 117 -12.57 -12.12 -0.64
C VAL A 117 -13.32 -12.73 0.54
N LYS A 118 -12.93 -13.96 0.90
CA LYS A 118 -13.55 -14.78 1.94
C LYS A 118 -12.46 -15.19 2.94
N PRO A 119 -12.21 -14.41 4.00
CA PRO A 119 -11.33 -14.86 5.08
C PRO A 119 -11.93 -16.08 5.77
N GLY A 120 -11.08 -17.01 6.22
CA GLY A 120 -11.47 -18.07 7.16
C GLY A 120 -11.63 -17.55 8.58
N GLU A 121 -12.00 -18.44 9.50
CA GLU A 121 -11.99 -18.11 10.93
C GLU A 121 -10.58 -17.70 11.38
N GLY A 122 -10.49 -16.65 12.21
CA GLY A 122 -9.20 -16.10 12.66
C GLY A 122 -8.34 -15.44 11.57
N GLN A 123 -8.90 -15.17 10.38
CA GLN A 123 -8.24 -14.43 9.31
C GLN A 123 -8.88 -13.05 9.09
N LEU A 124 -8.10 -12.10 8.62
CA LEU A 124 -8.55 -10.73 8.39
C LEU A 124 -8.71 -10.41 6.90
N LYS A 125 -9.81 -9.72 6.59
CA LYS A 125 -10.05 -9.12 5.27
C LYS A 125 -9.46 -7.71 5.23
N LEU A 126 -8.29 -7.57 4.63
CA LEU A 126 -7.50 -6.35 4.59
C LEU A 126 -7.34 -5.84 3.14
N ILE A 127 -7.31 -4.53 2.97
CA ILE A 127 -7.09 -3.88 1.67
C ILE A 127 -6.30 -2.59 1.85
N SER A 128 -5.44 -2.30 0.87
CA SER A 128 -4.66 -1.06 0.83
C SER A 128 -5.31 -0.05 -0.13
N VAL A 129 -5.22 1.24 0.17
CA VAL A 129 -5.77 2.34 -0.63
C VAL A 129 -4.76 3.45 -0.81
N VAL A 130 -4.90 4.21 -1.89
CA VAL A 130 -4.12 5.42 -2.11
C VAL A 130 -4.96 6.49 -2.79
N GLY A 131 -4.93 7.68 -2.21
CA GLY A 131 -5.63 8.84 -2.75
C GLY A 131 -5.08 9.25 -4.12
N THR A 132 -5.96 9.83 -4.94
CA THR A 132 -5.64 10.33 -6.28
C THR A 132 -5.98 11.83 -6.36
N PRO A 133 -4.99 12.72 -6.51
CA PRO A 133 -5.27 14.15 -6.59
C PRO A 133 -6.01 14.50 -7.90
N PRO A 134 -6.76 15.62 -7.93
CA PRO A 134 -7.48 16.05 -9.13
C PRO A 134 -6.58 16.27 -10.34
N SER A 135 -5.38 16.80 -10.17
CA SER A 135 -4.38 16.94 -11.25
C SER A 135 -3.95 15.62 -11.90
N ALA A 136 -4.12 14.48 -11.21
CA ALA A 136 -3.93 13.15 -11.79
C ALA A 136 -5.14 12.68 -12.62
N LYS A 137 -6.31 13.31 -12.46
CA LYS A 137 -7.54 13.08 -13.25
C LYS A 137 -7.39 13.67 -14.64
N GLY A 138 -6.73 12.89 -15.49
CA GLY A 138 -6.36 13.20 -16.87
C GLY A 138 -5.46 12.13 -17.45
N LYS A 139 -4.80 11.34 -16.58
CA LYS A 139 -4.09 10.10 -16.95
C LYS A 139 -4.93 8.83 -16.78
N ALA A 140 -6.11 8.94 -16.16
CA ALA A 140 -7.30 8.12 -16.37
C ALA A 140 -8.48 8.70 -15.54
N GLY A 141 -9.72 8.47 -15.98
CA GLY A 141 -10.88 9.28 -15.59
C GLY A 141 -11.66 8.82 -14.35
N CYS A 142 -12.06 9.77 -13.51
CA CYS A 142 -13.40 9.91 -12.92
C CYS A 142 -13.54 11.25 -12.17
N SER A 143 -14.55 12.05 -12.54
CA SER A 143 -14.75 13.45 -12.14
C SER A 143 -15.81 13.68 -11.05
N SER A 144 -16.43 12.63 -10.50
CA SER A 144 -17.73 12.79 -9.84
C SER A 144 -17.71 12.75 -8.31
N CYS A 145 -16.96 13.65 -7.64
CA CYS A 145 -17.21 14.04 -6.23
C CYS A 145 -16.16 15.04 -5.74
N ILE A 146 -16.11 16.24 -6.32
CA ILE A 146 -15.16 17.26 -5.89
C ILE A 146 -15.87 18.61 -5.89
N SER A 147 -15.91 19.24 -4.71
CA SER A 147 -16.30 20.65 -4.59
C SER A 147 -15.23 21.52 -5.25
N SER A 148 -15.62 22.39 -6.18
CA SER A 148 -14.72 23.29 -6.91
C SER A 148 -13.97 24.31 -6.04
N SER A 149 -14.22 24.33 -4.73
CA SER A 149 -13.61 25.26 -3.78
C SER A 149 -12.42 24.70 -2.98
N HIS A 150 -12.11 23.41 -3.09
CA HIS A 150 -11.03 22.79 -2.31
C HIS A 150 -9.72 22.75 -3.10
N SER A 151 -8.61 22.77 -2.36
CA SER A 151 -7.26 22.61 -2.92
C SER A 151 -6.98 21.17 -3.37
N GLU A 152 -5.95 20.98 -4.20
CA GLU A 152 -5.47 19.66 -4.63
C GLU A 152 -5.21 18.71 -3.45
N PHE A 153 -4.60 19.22 -2.38
CA PHE A 153 -4.29 18.42 -1.20
C PHE A 153 -5.55 18.06 -0.40
N GLN A 154 -6.49 18.99 -0.26
CA GLN A 154 -7.76 18.68 0.42
C GLN A 154 -8.52 17.58 -0.32
N HIS A 155 -8.56 17.63 -1.66
CA HIS A 155 -9.13 16.56 -2.45
C HIS A 155 -8.42 15.22 -2.28
N LEU A 156 -7.10 15.24 -2.19
CA LEU A 156 -6.33 14.03 -1.91
C LEU A 156 -6.72 13.42 -0.56
N ALA A 157 -6.84 14.24 0.49
CA ALA A 157 -7.23 13.80 1.82
C ALA A 157 -8.67 13.25 1.86
N GLU A 158 -9.61 13.93 1.22
CA GLU A 158 -10.99 13.47 1.05
C GLU A 158 -11.06 12.14 0.31
N ASP A 159 -10.25 11.97 -0.75
CA ASP A 159 -10.21 10.75 -1.56
C ASP A 159 -9.72 9.53 -0.76
N PHE A 160 -8.72 9.72 0.11
CA PHE A 160 -8.31 8.67 1.06
C PHE A 160 -9.47 8.24 1.98
N GLY A 161 -10.21 9.20 2.55
CA GLY A 161 -11.35 8.92 3.39
C GLY A 161 -12.48 8.20 2.65
N ALA A 162 -12.82 8.68 1.46
CA ALA A 162 -13.84 8.07 0.61
C ALA A 162 -13.48 6.63 0.22
N LEU A 163 -12.22 6.38 -0.17
CA LEU A 163 -11.74 5.03 -0.46
C LEU A 163 -11.81 4.11 0.76
N ALA A 164 -11.39 4.58 1.93
CA ALA A 164 -11.47 3.79 3.15
C ALA A 164 -12.93 3.43 3.48
N GLN A 165 -13.85 4.39 3.35
CA GLN A 165 -15.28 4.15 3.53
C GLN A 165 -15.81 3.07 2.57
N LEU A 166 -15.50 3.16 1.29
CA LEU A 166 -15.90 2.17 0.28
C LEU A 166 -15.36 0.76 0.59
N CYS A 167 -14.14 0.68 1.15
CA CYS A 167 -13.54 -0.58 1.57
C CYS A 167 -14.27 -1.18 2.78
N PHE A 168 -14.62 -0.37 3.78
CA PHE A 168 -15.39 -0.83 4.95
C PHE A 168 -16.81 -1.27 4.57
N GLU A 169 -17.46 -0.59 3.64
CA GLU A 169 -18.74 -1.04 3.05
C GLU A 169 -18.61 -2.38 2.33
N GLY A 170 -17.44 -2.67 1.75
CA GLY A 170 -17.08 -3.97 1.17
C GLY A 170 -16.72 -5.06 2.20
N GLY A 171 -16.81 -4.75 3.49
CA GLY A 171 -16.52 -5.67 4.59
C GLY A 171 -15.05 -5.77 4.98
N ALA A 172 -14.22 -4.76 4.69
CA ALA A 172 -12.86 -4.70 5.23
C ALA A 172 -12.89 -4.68 6.77
N GLN A 173 -11.98 -5.41 7.40
CA GLN A 173 -11.76 -5.36 8.85
C GLN A 173 -10.74 -4.28 9.24
N ALA A 174 -9.79 -4.00 8.35
CA ALA A 174 -8.94 -2.82 8.42
C ALA A 174 -8.55 -2.35 7.01
N VAL A 175 -8.22 -1.07 6.89
CA VAL A 175 -7.78 -0.43 5.65
C VAL A 175 -6.39 0.17 5.85
N GLU A 176 -5.46 -0.19 4.97
CA GLU A 176 -4.11 0.38 4.92
C GLU A 176 -4.08 1.58 3.97
N MET A 177 -3.79 2.77 4.48
CA MET A 177 -3.57 3.98 3.70
C MET A 177 -2.10 4.07 3.30
N ASN A 178 -1.82 3.95 2.00
CA ASN A 178 -0.47 3.92 1.48
C ASN A 178 0.07 5.34 1.21
N PHE A 179 0.96 5.83 2.09
CA PHE A 179 1.58 7.16 1.97
C PHE A 179 2.95 7.13 1.27
N SER A 180 3.52 5.94 1.12
CA SER A 180 4.92 5.75 0.73
C SER A 180 5.23 5.94 -0.76
N CYS A 181 4.22 6.02 -1.62
CA CYS A 181 4.42 6.36 -3.03
C CYS A 181 4.19 7.86 -3.29
N PRO A 182 4.94 8.49 -4.22
CA PRO A 182 4.79 9.90 -4.51
C PRO A 182 3.48 10.14 -5.25
N ASN A 183 2.40 10.46 -4.52
CA ASN A 183 1.10 10.75 -5.12
C ASN A 183 0.93 12.23 -5.47
N VAL A 184 1.89 13.09 -5.10
CA VAL A 184 1.86 14.52 -5.38
C VAL A 184 3.15 14.90 -6.12
N THR A 185 2.99 15.48 -7.30
CA THR A 185 4.10 16.09 -8.05
C THR A 185 4.45 17.45 -7.43
N GLY A 186 5.58 17.57 -6.74
CA GLY A 186 6.04 18.85 -6.16
C GLY A 186 7.07 18.71 -5.03
N LYS A 187 7.48 19.85 -4.43
CA LYS A 187 8.40 19.92 -3.27
C LYS A 187 7.86 19.23 -1.99
N GLU A 188 6.59 18.83 -2.00
CA GLU A 188 5.88 18.08 -0.95
C GLU A 188 5.92 16.54 -1.18
N GLY A 189 6.80 16.08 -2.07
CA GLY A 189 6.74 14.81 -2.81
C GLY A 189 6.74 13.47 -2.06
N GLN A 190 6.55 13.42 -0.74
CA GLN A 190 6.40 12.18 0.00
C GLN A 190 5.44 12.41 1.17
N ILE A 191 4.14 12.08 1.00
CA ILE A 191 3.10 12.24 2.03
C ILE A 191 3.58 11.68 3.37
N TYR A 192 4.28 10.53 3.32
CA TYR A 192 4.76 9.88 4.53
C TYR A 192 5.79 10.74 5.28
N THR A 193 6.66 11.51 4.62
CA THR A 193 7.66 12.34 5.31
C THR A 193 7.17 13.74 5.69
N ASN A 194 5.98 14.16 5.27
CA ASN A 194 5.41 15.46 5.63
C ASN A 194 4.41 15.29 6.78
N VAL A 195 4.75 15.85 7.95
CA VAL A 195 3.98 15.74 9.19
C VAL A 195 2.55 16.26 9.03
N ASP A 196 2.38 17.44 8.45
CA ASP A 196 1.07 18.07 8.29
C ASP A 196 0.22 17.31 7.27
N SER A 197 0.82 16.89 6.15
CA SER A 197 0.12 16.10 5.14
C SER A 197 -0.36 14.77 5.70
N ALA A 198 0.50 14.05 6.43
CA ALA A 198 0.15 12.77 7.04
C ALA A 198 -0.98 12.94 8.06
N ARG A 199 -0.90 13.96 8.93
CA ARG A 199 -1.94 14.30 9.91
C ARG A 199 -3.27 14.58 9.25
N GLU A 200 -3.32 15.51 8.29
CA GLU A 200 -4.58 15.95 7.70
C GLU A 200 -5.27 14.84 6.89
N ILE A 201 -4.50 13.99 6.19
CA ILE A 201 -5.06 12.81 5.51
C ILE A 201 -5.64 11.83 6.53
N CYS A 202 -4.90 11.50 7.59
CA CYS A 202 -5.39 10.56 8.60
C CYS A 202 -6.62 11.10 9.33
N LYS A 203 -6.64 12.40 9.65
CA LYS A 203 -7.75 13.10 10.28
C LYS A 203 -8.99 13.10 9.38
N ALA A 204 -8.83 13.42 8.09
CA ALA A 204 -9.92 13.36 7.11
C ALA A 204 -10.49 11.95 6.98
N ALA A 205 -9.61 10.95 6.84
CA ALA A 205 -10.04 9.55 6.77
C ALA A 205 -10.76 9.10 8.04
N ARG A 206 -10.24 9.44 9.23
CA ARG A 206 -10.88 9.12 10.52
C ARG A 206 -12.24 9.78 10.65
N ALA A 207 -12.37 11.06 10.29
CA ALA A 207 -13.64 11.78 10.29
C ALA A 207 -14.68 11.11 9.39
N GLN A 208 -14.25 10.59 8.24
CA GLN A 208 -15.12 9.91 7.28
C GLN A 208 -15.60 8.53 7.77
N VAL A 209 -14.72 7.72 8.36
CA VAL A 209 -15.04 6.31 8.70
C VAL A 209 -15.45 6.10 10.17
N GLY A 210 -15.20 7.08 11.03
CA GLY A 210 -15.47 7.03 12.47
C GLY A 210 -14.48 6.17 13.29
N ASN A 211 -14.58 6.25 14.61
CA ASN A 211 -13.62 5.64 15.56
C ASN A 211 -13.69 4.10 15.64
N GLY A 212 -14.79 3.49 15.19
CA GLY A 212 -14.97 2.03 15.24
C GLY A 212 -14.24 1.26 14.15
N LYS A 213 -13.74 1.93 13.12
CA LYS A 213 -13.07 1.31 11.96
C LYS A 213 -11.56 1.30 12.14
N LYS A 214 -10.87 0.30 11.59
CA LYS A 214 -9.42 0.12 11.77
C LYS A 214 -8.63 0.70 10.60
N LEU A 215 -7.95 1.81 10.84
CA LEU A 215 -7.08 2.46 9.85
C LEU A 215 -5.62 2.14 10.15
N ILE A 216 -4.84 1.85 9.12
CA ILE A 216 -3.41 1.61 9.21
C ILE A 216 -2.73 2.61 8.28
N VAL A 217 -1.62 3.22 8.68
CA VAL A 217 -0.79 4.02 7.77
C VAL A 217 0.43 3.22 7.32
N LYS A 218 0.67 3.17 6.01
CA LYS A 218 1.86 2.53 5.44
C LYS A 218 2.93 3.55 5.12
N LEU A 219 4.08 3.38 5.73
CA LEU A 219 5.21 4.31 5.66
C LEU A 219 6.38 3.72 4.85
N GLY A 220 7.12 4.62 4.20
CA GLY A 220 8.40 4.29 3.57
C GLY A 220 9.55 4.27 4.57
N PHE A 221 10.77 4.15 4.05
CA PHE A 221 11.99 4.26 4.85
C PHE A 221 12.25 5.73 5.25
N TYR A 222 12.74 5.96 6.48
CA TYR A 222 13.17 7.28 6.96
C TYR A 222 14.66 7.24 7.31
N LYS A 223 15.41 8.18 6.74
CA LYS A 223 16.78 8.47 7.19
C LYS A 223 16.80 9.35 8.45
N ASP A 224 15.82 10.24 8.58
CA ASP A 224 15.64 11.10 9.74
C ASP A 224 14.60 10.49 10.69
N TYR A 225 15.08 9.86 11.76
CA TYR A 225 14.23 9.29 12.80
C TYR A 225 13.48 10.34 13.62
N GLY A 226 13.98 11.58 13.71
CA GLY A 226 13.25 12.69 14.33
C GLY A 226 11.99 13.02 13.54
N ASN A 227 12.11 13.06 12.21
CA ASN A 227 10.95 13.23 11.34
C ASN A 227 9.98 12.04 11.40
N LEU A 228 10.48 10.79 11.48
CA LEU A 228 9.61 9.62 11.71
C LEU A 228 8.81 9.76 13.00
N ALA A 229 9.47 10.13 14.12
CA ALA A 229 8.81 10.32 15.40
C ALA A 229 7.72 11.41 15.31
N ALA A 230 8.03 12.55 14.67
CA ALA A 230 7.07 13.63 14.47
C ALA A 230 5.85 13.21 13.64
N VAL A 231 6.05 12.42 12.58
CA VAL A 231 4.94 11.87 11.78
C VAL A 231 4.10 10.90 12.60
N LEU A 232 4.72 9.98 13.34
CA LEU A 232 4.01 9.00 14.18
C LEU A 232 3.17 9.70 15.27
N GLU A 233 3.75 10.69 15.95
CA GLU A 233 3.04 11.51 16.94
C GLU A 233 1.85 12.24 16.31
N ALA A 234 2.04 12.79 15.11
CA ALA A 234 0.99 13.54 14.43
C ALA A 234 -0.20 12.69 13.94
N VAL A 235 -0.02 11.38 13.73
CA VAL A 235 -1.07 10.48 13.22
C VAL A 235 -1.68 9.57 14.28
N THR A 236 -1.06 9.43 15.46
CA THR A 236 -1.41 8.41 16.46
C THR A 236 -2.86 8.45 16.94
N ASP A 237 -3.50 9.61 16.95
CA ASP A 237 -4.90 9.76 17.37
C ASP A 237 -5.90 9.35 16.28
N TYR A 238 -5.43 9.15 15.05
CA TYR A 238 -6.27 8.93 13.88
C TYR A 238 -6.15 7.53 13.30
N VAL A 239 -5.08 6.78 13.61
CA VAL A 239 -4.82 5.43 13.07
C VAL A 239 -4.72 4.40 14.20
N ASP A 240 -5.02 3.15 13.87
CA ASP A 240 -4.96 2.01 14.79
C ASP A 240 -3.67 1.20 14.62
N GLY A 241 -2.88 1.46 13.57
CA GLY A 241 -1.65 0.75 13.30
C GLY A 241 -0.77 1.41 12.25
N VAL A 242 0.46 0.92 12.17
CA VAL A 242 1.47 1.35 11.19
C VAL A 242 2.00 0.11 10.48
N THR A 243 2.13 0.17 9.16
CA THR A 243 2.87 -0.84 8.38
C THR A 243 4.13 -0.20 7.80
N ALA A 244 5.27 -0.84 8.04
CA ALA A 244 6.56 -0.41 7.56
C ALA A 244 7.50 -1.61 7.40
N ILE A 245 8.51 -1.55 6.54
CA ILE A 245 8.79 -0.47 5.58
C ILE A 245 8.20 -0.85 4.20
N ASN A 246 7.74 0.13 3.42
CA ASN A 246 7.59 -0.10 1.98
C ASN A 246 8.99 -0.22 1.32
N THR A 247 9.02 -0.48 0.01
CA THR A 247 10.25 -0.68 -0.78
C THR A 247 11.28 0.42 -0.58
N ILE A 248 12.55 0.02 -0.56
CA ILE A 248 13.69 0.95 -0.49
C ILE A 248 13.89 1.62 -1.86
N PRO A 249 14.03 2.96 -1.92
CA PRO A 249 14.33 3.64 -3.17
C PRO A 249 15.78 3.37 -3.60
N LEU A 250 15.96 3.01 -4.87
CA LEU A 250 17.26 2.79 -5.53
C LEU A 250 17.18 3.35 -6.97
N GLU A 251 18.30 3.83 -7.50
CA GLU A 251 18.43 4.16 -8.92
C GLU A 251 18.72 2.88 -9.71
N ILE A 252 17.75 2.40 -10.49
CA ILE A 252 17.89 1.14 -11.24
C ILE A 252 18.34 1.42 -12.67
N VAL A 253 19.50 0.87 -13.02
CA VAL A 253 20.10 1.02 -14.35
C VAL A 253 20.33 -0.33 -15.03
N ASP A 254 20.50 -0.32 -16.35
CA ASP A 254 20.96 -1.48 -17.12
C ASP A 254 22.49 -1.62 -17.05
N GLU A 255 23.04 -2.61 -17.74
CA GLU A 255 24.49 -2.85 -17.82
C GLU A 255 25.28 -1.68 -18.45
N LYS A 256 24.60 -0.76 -19.15
CA LYS A 256 25.18 0.44 -19.78
C LYS A 256 25.00 1.69 -18.91
N GLY A 257 24.39 1.56 -17.73
CA GLY A 257 24.14 2.68 -16.82
C GLY A 257 22.94 3.54 -17.19
N VAL A 258 22.09 3.11 -18.12
CA VAL A 258 20.85 3.80 -18.52
C VAL A 258 19.71 3.37 -17.62
N GLN A 259 18.79 4.29 -17.27
CA GLN A 259 17.61 3.99 -16.47
C GLN A 259 16.84 2.79 -17.05
N ALA A 260 16.68 1.74 -16.25
CA ALA A 260 16.15 0.45 -16.72
C ALA A 260 14.63 0.31 -16.56
N MET A 261 13.98 1.19 -15.80
CA MET A 261 12.53 1.17 -15.58
C MET A 261 11.95 2.58 -15.57
N PRO A 262 10.67 2.76 -15.90
CA PRO A 262 9.98 4.05 -15.78
C PRO A 262 10.01 4.64 -14.38
#